data_AF-F0GHU1-F1
#
_entry.id   AF-F0GHU1-F1
#
_cell.length_a   1.000
_cell.length_b   1.000
_cell.length_c   1.000
_cell.angle_alpha   90.00
_cell.angle_beta   90.00
_cell.angle_gamma   90.00
#
_symmetry.space_group_name_H-M   'P 1'
#
loop_
_entity.id
_entity.type
_entity.pdbx_description
1 polymer ?
#
loop_
_entity_poly.entity_id
_entity_poly.type
_entity_poly.pdbx_seq_one_letter_code
_entity_poly.pdbx_strand_id
1 'polypeptide(L)' 'MRLTDYTDYSLRVMLYLAVHGEGLATIQEISDAYGISKNHLMKVVQRLG' A
#
# COMPACT_ATOMS: atom_id res chain seq x y z
N MET A 1 -8.35 -18.30 8.57
CA MET A 1 -7.41 -17.15 8.59
C MET A 1 -8.22 -15.89 8.79
N ARG A 2 -7.70 -14.87 9.49
CA ARG A 2 -8.41 -13.59 9.69
C ARG A 2 -7.74 -12.52 8.84
N LEU A 3 -8.42 -12.01 7.81
CA LEU A 3 -7.98 -10.77 7.18
C LEU A 3 -8.13 -9.63 8.18
N THR A 4 -7.14 -8.76 8.19
CA THR A 4 -7.11 -7.50 8.95
C THR A 4 -6.86 -6.37 7.97
N ASP A 5 -7.18 -5.14 8.35
CA ASP A 5 -6.90 -3.94 7.54
C ASP A 5 -5.42 -3.89 7.13
N TYR A 6 -4.50 -4.33 8.01
CA TYR A 6 -3.08 -4.46 7.67
C TYR A 6 -2.85 -5.42 6.50
N THR A 7 -3.49 -6.60 6.50
CA THR A 7 -3.38 -7.58 5.41
C THR A 7 -3.98 -7.05 4.10
N ASP A 8 -5.16 -6.42 4.16
CA ASP A 8 -5.81 -5.81 2.99
C ASP A 8 -4.95 -4.67 2.40
N TYR A 9 -4.45 -3.76 3.24
CA TYR A 9 -3.59 -2.67 2.78
C TYR A 9 -2.25 -3.17 2.23
N SER A 10 -1.61 -4.18 2.85
CA SER A 10 -0.40 -4.80 2.28
C SER A 10 -0.64 -5.37 0.88
N LEU A 11 -1.78 -6.06 0.67
CA LEU A 11 -2.13 -6.59 -0.64
C LEU A 11 -2.39 -5.47 -1.66
N ARG A 12 -3.10 -4.41 -1.28
CA ARG A 12 -3.33 -3.24 -2.16
C ARG A 12 -2.04 -2.52 -2.54
N VAL A 13 -1.10 -2.36 -1.60
CA VAL A 13 0.24 -1.82 -1.90
C VAL A 13 0.96 -2.68 -2.94
N MET A 14 1.01 -4.01 -2.75
CA MET A 14 1.70 -4.89 -3.70
C MET A 14 1.00 -4.94 -5.07
N LEU A 15 -0.33 -4.93 -5.11
CA LEU A 15 -1.09 -4.84 -6.36
C LEU A 15 -0.86 -3.52 -7.10
N TYR A 16 -0.77 -2.40 -6.37
CA TYR A 16 -0.44 -1.11 -6.96
C TYR A 16 0.95 -1.15 -7.61
N LEU A 17 1.96 -1.60 -6.88
CA LEU A 17 3.33 -1.70 -7.38
C LEU A 17 3.43 -2.63 -8.60
N ALA A 18 2.68 -3.73 -8.62
CA ALA A 18 2.64 -4.65 -9.76
C ALA A 18 2.02 -4.05 -11.03
N VAL A 19 1.13 -3.06 -10.90
CA VAL A 19 0.42 -2.42 -12.03
C VAL A 19 1.04 -1.07 -12.42
N HIS A 20 1.71 -0.37 -11.50
CA HIS A 20 2.29 0.96 -11.70
C HIS A 20 3.48 0.97 -12.69
N GLY A 21 4.09 -0.19 -12.96
CA GLY A 21 5.14 -0.35 -13.97
C GLY A 21 6.54 0.03 -13.47
N GLU A 22 7.39 0.51 -14.38
CA GLU A 22 8.76 0.92 -14.03
C GLU A 22 8.78 2.34 -13.44
N GLY A 23 9.13 2.45 -12.16
CA GLY A 23 9.26 3.73 -11.46
C GLY A 23 9.28 3.58 -9.94
N LEU A 24 9.44 4.70 -9.23
CA LEU A 24 9.24 4.77 -7.78
C LEU A 24 7.83 5.25 -7.50
N ALA A 25 6.98 4.39 -6.93
CA ALA A 25 5.69 4.79 -6.40
C ALA A 25 5.83 5.39 -4.98
N THR A 26 5.07 6.45 -4.71
CA THR A 26 5.06 7.15 -3.43
C THR A 26 3.86 6.75 -2.56
N ILE A 27 3.99 6.94 -1.25
CA ILE A 27 2.86 6.79 -0.30
C ILE A 27 1.72 7.77 -0.61
N GLN A 28 2.01 8.92 -1.25
CA GLN A 28 1.00 9.89 -1.71
C GLN A 28 0.10 9.26 -2.77
N GLU A 29 0.68 8.71 -3.84
CA GLU A 29 -0.08 8.17 -4.96
C GLU A 29 -0.93 6.96 -4.55
N ILE A 30 -0.41 6.09 -3.69
CA ILE A 30 -1.16 4.94 -3.15
C ILE A 30 -2.29 5.41 -2.20
N SER A 31 -2.05 6.46 -1.41
CA SER A 31 -3.06 7.10 -0.55
C SER A 31 -4.23 7.63 -1.38
N ASP A 32 -3.92 8.33 -2.46
CA ASP A 32 -4.93 8.97 -3.31
C ASP A 32 -5.67 7.95 -4.19
N ALA A 33 -4.98 6.89 -4.64
CA ALA A 33 -5.58 5.82 -5.45
C ALA A 33 -6.60 4.94 -4.70
N TYR A 34 -6.41 4.73 -3.38
CA TYR A 34 -7.29 3.84 -2.60
C TYR A 34 -8.05 4.54 -1.44
N GLY A 35 -7.83 5.83 -1.21
CA GLY A 35 -8.43 6.56 -0.09
C GLY A 35 -7.90 6.13 1.28
N ILE A 36 -6.73 5.49 1.35
CA ILE A 36 -6.15 4.96 2.59
C ILE A 36 -5.21 6.02 3.18
N SER A 37 -5.36 6.35 4.47
CA SER A 37 -4.51 7.35 5.10
C SER A 37 -3.01 7.01 4.99
N LYS A 38 -2.18 8.03 4.70
CA LYS A 38 -0.72 7.91 4.66
C LYS A 38 -0.12 7.25 5.91
N ASN A 39 -0.72 7.49 7.08
CA ASN A 39 -0.30 6.89 8.36
C ASN A 39 -0.52 5.37 8.42
N HIS A 40 -1.55 4.84 7.76
CA HIS A 40 -1.75 3.40 7.63
C HIS A 40 -0.78 2.80 6.62
N LEU A 41 -0.64 3.44 5.45
CA LEU A 41 0.29 2.99 4.41
C LEU A 41 1.75 3.02 4.86
N MET A 42 2.19 4.04 5.62
CA MET A 42 3.55 4.10 6.16
C MET A 42 3.87 2.91 7.07
N LYS A 43 2.95 2.52 7.96
CA LYS A 43 3.09 1.34 8.85
C LYS A 43 3.11 0.01 8.08
N VAL A 44 2.45 -0.03 6.92
CA VAL A 44 2.42 -1.19 6.01
C VAL A 44 3.73 -1.28 5.24
N VAL A 45 4.14 -0.21 4.57
CA VAL A 45 5.37 -0.15 3.77
C VAL A 45 6.62 -0.42 4.62
N GLN A 46 6.71 0.16 5.83
CA GLN A 46 7.81 -0.08 6.79
C GLN A 46 7.86 -1.52 7.37
N ARG A 47 6.93 -2.39 6.98
CA ARG A 47 6.93 -3.83 7.30
C ARG A 47 7.00 -4.72 6.07
N LEU A 48 6.91 -4.13 4.88
CA LEU A 48 7.13 -4.80 3.59
C LEU A 48 8.59 -4.63 3.12
N GLY A 49 9.31 -3.63 3.64
CA GLY A 49 10.76 -3.43 3.47
C GLY A 49 11.41 -3.01 4.79
#